data_AF-A0A351BX40-F1
#
_entry.id   AF-A0A351BX40-F1
#
_cell.length_a   1.000
_cell.length_b   1.000
_cell.length_c   1.000
_cell.angle_alpha   90.00
_cell.angle_beta   90.00
_cell.angle_gamma   90.00
#
_symmetry.space_group_name_H-M   'P 1'
#
loop_
_entity.id
_entity.type
_entity.pdbx_description
1 polymer ?
#
loop_
_entity_poly.entity_id
_entity_poly.type
_entity_poly.pdbx_seq_one_letter_code
_entity_poly.pdbx_strand_id
1 'polypeptide(L)'
;MDKKNRTLTYGEVFEYPPETDNIYRLFLLAVSGVTIIIGNYIPSFLFETESSPLSIIPLTEFYDVDKVYSSSPDEFYRNALLFIKPIAIQFSFVLIIFFLTYYIYRRLPAGIIRKNRLELIPDTDVIEILDMLKKKSGLTLNINYYVNGNIRDFSAQVFGAGNKIYLKAGRGLIKIMLKKNFDMFENIILHEFSHIKNKDIGKTYFAGSFLKTPFLITLITASAVMFYALIKNITGKIISGDYTVLSLLGKISIYLNLFLQIAALLLLLFVVFRMLIRSREYYADLRAASLKSPGTIISYFKKASERIPAKNFFEKLYGDRKTLKLRYETLADPVKIFRPSEKILFINTLVSYIFFAGAFIYGLSLLLMIFTVTGYSMLYLLKGFLNEYVHLMLVYVVLIFGTIFMALFLLFCGSIIRKSFFFQTDKIHIFNKYSDNKIS
;
A
#
# COMPACT_ATOMS: atom_id res chain seq x y z
N MET A 1 -36.38 -20.98 20.82
CA MET A 1 -36.26 -19.93 19.78
C MET A 1 -35.31 -20.43 18.70
N ASP A 2 -35.86 -20.65 17.51
CA ASP A 2 -35.24 -21.36 16.41
C ASP A 2 -34.17 -20.47 15.72
N LYS A 3 -32.89 -20.84 15.86
CA LYS A 3 -31.74 -20.07 15.30
C LYS A 3 -31.73 -20.02 13.77
N LYS A 4 -32.62 -20.74 13.08
CA LYS A 4 -32.64 -20.84 11.61
C LYS A 4 -33.20 -19.61 10.89
N ASN A 5 -33.96 -18.71 11.53
CA ASN A 5 -34.64 -17.58 10.86
C ASN A 5 -34.26 -16.18 11.37
N ARG A 6 -33.05 -16.00 11.92
CA ARG A 6 -32.60 -14.66 12.32
C ARG A 6 -32.15 -13.87 11.10
N THR A 7 -32.90 -12.84 10.72
CA THR A 7 -32.45 -11.81 9.79
C THR A 7 -31.27 -11.06 10.43
N LEU A 8 -30.12 -11.08 9.77
CA LEU A 8 -28.97 -10.31 10.21
C LEU A 8 -29.31 -8.82 10.11
N THR A 9 -29.24 -8.11 11.23
CA THR A 9 -29.40 -6.65 11.22
C THR A 9 -28.15 -6.00 10.63
N TYR A 10 -28.30 -4.82 10.00
CA TYR A 10 -27.16 -4.02 9.52
C TYR A 10 -26.10 -3.78 10.62
N GLY A 11 -26.48 -3.76 11.89
CA GLY A 11 -25.52 -3.63 13.00
C GLY A 11 -24.65 -4.87 13.21
N GLU A 12 -25.22 -6.07 13.14
CA GLU A 12 -24.54 -7.35 13.43
C GLU A 12 -23.57 -7.76 12.32
N VAL A 13 -23.81 -7.33 11.08
CA VAL A 13 -22.96 -7.68 9.95
C VAL A 13 -21.61 -6.93 9.99
N PHE A 14 -21.52 -5.79 10.68
CA PHE A 14 -20.49 -4.78 10.39
C PHE A 14 -19.73 -4.24 11.60
N GLU A 15 -19.55 -5.02 12.68
CA GLU A 15 -18.74 -4.59 13.82
C GLU A 15 -17.26 -4.33 13.45
N TYR A 16 -16.79 -4.90 12.33
CA TYR A 16 -15.49 -4.58 11.73
C TYR A 16 -15.49 -4.98 10.24
N PRO A 17 -14.91 -4.20 9.30
CA PRO A 17 -14.79 -4.56 7.88
C PRO A 17 -13.48 -5.32 7.59
N PRO A 18 -13.42 -6.65 7.79
CA PRO A 18 -12.20 -7.45 7.63
C PRO A 18 -11.63 -7.41 6.20
N GLU A 19 -12.48 -7.19 5.20
CA GLU A 19 -12.06 -7.09 3.81
C GLU A 19 -11.20 -5.84 3.56
N THR A 20 -11.55 -4.70 4.16
CA THR A 20 -10.75 -3.48 3.99
C THR A 20 -9.37 -3.66 4.64
N ASP A 21 -9.30 -4.38 5.75
CA ASP A 21 -8.04 -4.76 6.41
C ASP A 21 -7.21 -5.71 5.56
N ASN A 22 -7.84 -6.70 4.94
CA ASN A 22 -7.15 -7.65 4.06
C ASN A 22 -6.64 -6.96 2.79
N ILE A 23 -7.45 -6.10 2.15
CA ILE A 23 -7.01 -5.31 0.99
C ILE A 23 -5.88 -4.34 1.41
N TYR A 24 -5.97 -3.73 2.59
CA TYR A 24 -4.90 -2.86 3.10
C TYR A 24 -3.60 -3.63 3.35
N ARG A 25 -3.67 -4.82 3.95
CA ARG A 25 -2.50 -5.69 4.15
C ARG A 25 -1.90 -6.15 2.82
N LEU A 26 -2.75 -6.55 1.88
CA LEU A 26 -2.32 -6.90 0.52
C LEU A 26 -1.63 -5.73 -0.16
N PHE A 27 -2.17 -4.52 0.00
CA PHE A 27 -1.55 -3.29 -0.49
C PHE A 27 -0.16 -3.07 0.14
N LEU A 28 -0.02 -3.20 1.47
CA LEU A 28 1.30 -3.07 2.13
C LEU A 28 2.31 -4.10 1.62
N LEU A 29 1.85 -5.33 1.42
CA LEU A 29 2.66 -6.44 0.90
C LEU A 29 3.09 -6.16 -0.55
N ALA A 30 2.15 -5.71 -1.40
CA ALA A 30 2.44 -5.30 -2.78
C ALA A 30 3.50 -4.19 -2.84
N VAL A 31 3.33 -3.13 -2.05
CA VAL A 31 4.28 -2.01 -2.04
C VAL A 31 5.66 -2.47 -1.55
N SER A 32 5.71 -3.36 -0.56
CA SER A 32 6.97 -3.92 -0.06
C SER A 32 7.68 -4.74 -1.15
N GLY A 33 6.95 -5.59 -1.87
CA GLY A 33 7.50 -6.36 -3.00
C GLY A 33 8.02 -5.45 -4.11
N VAL A 34 7.25 -4.43 -4.50
CA VAL A 34 7.68 -3.43 -5.49
C VAL A 34 8.92 -2.67 -5.02
N THR A 35 8.99 -2.32 -3.74
CA THR A 35 10.15 -1.64 -3.16
C THR A 35 11.42 -2.49 -3.22
N ILE A 36 11.32 -3.79 -2.94
CA ILE A 36 12.43 -4.73 -3.05
C ILE A 36 12.88 -4.83 -4.52
N ILE A 37 11.93 -5.01 -5.45
CA ILE A 37 12.22 -5.07 -6.89
C ILE A 37 12.97 -3.80 -7.34
N ILE A 38 12.49 -2.62 -6.97
CA ILE A 38 13.13 -1.34 -7.31
C ILE A 38 14.52 -1.23 -6.65
N GLY A 39 14.63 -1.62 -5.38
CA GLY A 39 15.89 -1.65 -4.65
C GLY A 39 16.94 -2.57 -5.29
N ASN A 40 16.54 -3.63 -5.98
CA ASN A 40 17.46 -4.52 -6.70
C ASN A 40 18.09 -3.85 -7.92
N TYR A 41 17.38 -2.94 -8.58
CA TYR A 41 17.89 -2.27 -9.77
C TYR A 41 18.89 -1.16 -9.44
N ILE A 42 18.78 -0.51 -8.28
CA ILE A 42 19.63 0.64 -7.93
C ILE A 42 21.13 0.29 -7.86
N PRO A 43 21.58 -0.80 -7.19
CA PRO A 43 22.98 -1.20 -7.18
C PRO A 43 23.53 -1.45 -8.59
N SER A 44 22.74 -2.09 -9.47
CA SER A 44 23.18 -2.36 -10.85
C SER A 44 23.44 -1.09 -11.65
N PHE A 45 22.78 0.02 -11.29
CA PHE A 45 23.06 1.33 -11.90
C PHE A 45 24.25 2.05 -11.27
N LEU A 46 24.43 1.94 -9.95
CA LEU A 46 25.47 2.68 -9.23
C LEU A 46 26.86 2.07 -9.38
N PHE A 47 26.95 0.74 -9.49
CA PHE A 47 28.24 0.05 -9.41
C PHE A 47 28.80 -0.41 -10.75
N GLU A 48 28.13 -0.14 -11.88
CA GLU A 48 28.55 -0.54 -13.24
C GLU A 48 29.23 -1.92 -13.25
N THR A 49 28.64 -2.89 -12.56
CA THR A 49 29.14 -4.24 -12.66
C THR A 49 28.80 -4.69 -14.08
N GLU A 50 29.80 -4.98 -14.91
CA GLU A 50 29.59 -5.53 -16.26
C GLU A 50 28.71 -6.79 -16.25
N SER A 51 28.60 -7.43 -15.10
CA SER A 51 27.57 -8.40 -14.78
C SER A 51 26.20 -7.73 -14.61
N SER A 52 25.29 -7.99 -15.55
CA SER A 52 23.84 -7.72 -15.46
C SER A 52 23.25 -7.90 -14.04
N PRO A 53 22.20 -7.17 -13.66
CA PRO A 53 21.50 -7.35 -12.37
C PRO A 53 21.00 -8.78 -12.10
N LEU A 54 20.96 -9.63 -13.13
CA LEU A 54 20.59 -11.04 -13.07
C LEU A 54 21.79 -12.01 -13.16
N SER A 55 22.96 -11.55 -13.58
CA SER A 55 24.20 -12.22 -13.28
C SER A 55 24.56 -11.85 -11.85
N ILE A 56 23.79 -12.46 -10.94
CA ILE A 56 24.39 -13.16 -9.81
C ILE A 56 25.73 -13.68 -10.33
N ILE A 57 26.85 -13.22 -9.74
CA ILE A 57 28.18 -13.79 -10.00
C ILE A 57 27.95 -15.27 -10.30
N PRO A 58 28.31 -15.78 -11.49
CA PRO A 58 27.82 -17.07 -11.96
C PRO A 58 27.92 -18.01 -10.78
N LEU A 59 26.79 -18.49 -10.26
CA LEU A 59 26.81 -19.32 -9.04
C LEU A 59 27.81 -20.47 -9.23
N THR A 60 28.00 -20.88 -10.48
CA THR A 60 29.03 -21.79 -11.00
C THR A 60 30.48 -21.44 -10.67
N GLU A 61 30.90 -20.16 -10.61
CA GLU A 61 32.27 -19.79 -10.19
C GLU A 61 32.48 -19.92 -8.68
N PHE A 62 31.43 -19.77 -7.87
CA PHE A 62 31.48 -20.02 -6.42
C PHE A 62 31.36 -21.51 -6.05
N TYR A 63 30.94 -22.36 -6.99
CA TYR A 63 30.92 -23.81 -6.81
C TYR A 63 32.24 -24.49 -7.15
N ASP A 64 33.25 -23.75 -7.63
CA ASP A 64 34.62 -24.26 -7.67
C ASP A 64 35.20 -24.22 -6.26
N VAL A 65 34.82 -25.25 -5.50
CA VAL A 65 35.19 -25.46 -4.10
C VAL A 65 36.71 -25.35 -3.93
N ASP A 66 37.50 -25.82 -4.89
CA ASP A 66 38.96 -25.79 -4.79
C ASP A 66 39.55 -24.37 -4.89
N LYS A 67 39.04 -23.54 -5.80
CA LYS A 67 39.41 -22.10 -5.87
C LYS A 67 39.06 -21.38 -4.58
N VAL A 68 37.87 -21.66 -4.07
CA VAL A 68 37.36 -21.13 -2.81
C VAL A 68 38.25 -21.52 -1.61
N TYR A 69 38.70 -22.77 -1.54
CA TYR A 69 39.58 -23.27 -0.46
C TYR A 69 41.00 -22.70 -0.52
N SER A 70 41.46 -22.33 -1.73
CA SER A 70 42.77 -21.73 -1.97
C SER A 70 42.82 -20.21 -1.82
N SER A 71 41.66 -19.54 -1.80
CA SER A 71 41.55 -18.08 -1.67
C SER A 71 42.03 -17.58 -0.30
N SER A 72 42.72 -16.44 -0.29
CA SER A 72 43.20 -15.82 0.96
C SER A 72 42.02 -15.28 1.79
N PRO A 73 42.18 -15.10 3.12
CA PRO A 73 41.15 -14.48 3.96
C PRO A 73 40.64 -13.15 3.40
N ASP A 74 41.54 -12.32 2.88
CA ASP A 74 41.21 -11.03 2.29
C ASP A 74 40.30 -11.15 1.06
N GLU A 75 40.53 -12.16 0.21
CA GLU A 75 39.71 -12.42 -0.97
C GLU A 75 38.31 -12.93 -0.59
N PHE A 76 38.23 -13.76 0.45
CA PHE A 76 36.96 -14.18 1.04
C PHE A 76 36.17 -13.00 1.60
N TYR A 77 36.80 -12.13 2.41
CA TYR A 77 36.13 -10.94 2.96
C TYR A 77 35.65 -10.00 1.86
N ARG A 78 36.46 -9.80 0.82
CA ARG A 78 36.08 -8.99 -0.34
C ARG A 78 34.84 -9.58 -1.03
N ASN A 79 34.81 -10.90 -1.22
CA ASN A 79 33.68 -11.61 -1.81
C ASN A 79 32.42 -11.55 -0.93
N ALA A 80 32.53 -11.79 0.37
CA ALA A 80 31.42 -11.67 1.31
C ALA A 80 30.85 -10.23 1.34
N LEU A 81 31.72 -9.22 1.31
CA LEU A 81 31.31 -7.81 1.23
C LEU A 81 30.58 -7.49 -0.08
N LEU A 82 30.95 -8.12 -1.20
CA LEU A 82 30.24 -7.97 -2.48
C LEU A 82 28.81 -8.52 -2.41
N PHE A 83 28.54 -9.56 -1.59
CA PHE A 83 27.18 -10.07 -1.35
C PHE A 83 26.40 -9.24 -0.33
N ILE A 84 27.03 -8.81 0.76
CA ILE A 84 26.37 -8.06 1.84
C ILE A 84 25.94 -6.67 1.36
N LYS A 85 26.75 -6.01 0.52
CA LYS A 85 26.50 -4.63 0.06
C LYS A 85 25.13 -4.48 -0.64
N PRO A 86 24.77 -5.28 -1.68
CA PRO A 86 23.45 -5.19 -2.31
C PRO A 86 22.29 -5.40 -1.34
N ILE A 87 22.39 -6.38 -0.45
CA ILE A 87 21.35 -6.70 0.54
C ILE A 87 21.18 -5.54 1.53
N ALA A 88 22.29 -5.00 2.05
CA ALA A 88 22.28 -3.86 2.96
C ALA A 88 21.69 -2.60 2.29
N ILE A 89 22.01 -2.37 1.01
CA ILE A 89 21.45 -1.26 0.21
C ILE A 89 19.93 -1.45 0.04
N GLN A 90 19.48 -2.64 -0.35
CA GLN A 90 18.06 -2.95 -0.51
C GLN A 90 17.29 -2.77 0.80
N PHE A 91 17.84 -3.26 1.92
CA PHE A 91 17.23 -3.11 3.23
C PHE A 91 17.16 -1.64 3.66
N SER A 92 18.25 -0.90 3.47
CA SER A 92 18.29 0.55 3.72
C SER A 92 17.24 1.28 2.89
N PHE A 93 17.03 0.87 1.64
CA PHE A 93 16.04 1.46 0.74
C PHE A 93 14.60 1.22 1.22
N VAL A 94 14.28 0.00 1.66
CA VAL A 94 13.00 -0.33 2.29
C VAL A 94 12.79 0.57 3.52
N LEU A 95 13.78 0.66 4.41
CA LEU A 95 13.69 1.50 5.61
C LEU A 95 13.48 2.98 5.28
N ILE A 96 14.20 3.51 4.29
CA ILE A 96 14.05 4.89 3.81
C ILE A 96 12.62 5.12 3.31
N ILE A 97 12.06 4.20 2.52
CA ILE A 97 10.69 4.31 2.01
C ILE A 97 9.67 4.29 3.15
N PHE A 98 9.81 3.40 4.13
CA PHE A 98 8.93 3.36 5.29
C PHE A 98 9.03 4.64 6.13
N PHE A 99 10.25 5.12 6.38
CA PHE A 99 10.48 6.35 7.13
C PHE A 99 9.88 7.58 6.43
N LEU A 100 10.16 7.74 5.13
CA LEU A 100 9.64 8.86 4.33
C LEU A 100 8.12 8.79 4.21
N THR A 101 7.55 7.60 4.06
CA THR A 101 6.11 7.39 4.06
C THR A 101 5.47 7.82 5.37
N TYR A 102 6.05 7.38 6.49
CA TYR A 102 5.58 7.77 7.82
C TYR A 102 5.69 9.28 8.01
N TYR A 103 6.80 9.89 7.59
CA TYR A 103 6.99 11.34 7.61
C TYR A 103 5.92 12.09 6.83
N ILE A 104 5.68 11.71 5.56
CA ILE A 104 4.65 12.31 4.71
C ILE A 104 3.25 12.13 5.33
N TYR A 105 2.94 10.92 5.82
CA TYR A 105 1.68 10.61 6.50
C TYR A 105 1.43 11.52 7.71
N ARG A 106 2.44 11.74 8.56
CA ARG A 106 2.31 12.60 9.76
C ARG A 106 2.12 14.08 9.41
N ARG A 107 2.71 14.55 8.31
CA ARG A 107 2.60 15.95 7.84
C ARG A 107 1.32 16.23 7.03
N LEU A 108 0.66 15.19 6.53
CA LEU A 108 -0.48 15.31 5.63
C LEU A 108 -1.64 16.14 6.20
N PRO A 109 -2.09 15.96 7.46
CA PRO A 109 -3.18 16.77 8.01
C PRO A 109 -2.87 18.27 8.03
N ALA A 110 -1.66 18.66 8.43
CA ALA A 110 -1.23 20.06 8.42
C ALA A 110 -1.21 20.62 6.99
N GLY A 111 -0.78 19.82 6.02
CA GLY A 111 -0.84 20.16 4.59
C GLY A 111 -2.28 20.40 4.11
N ILE A 112 -3.25 19.57 4.51
CA ILE A 112 -4.67 19.76 4.18
C ILE A 112 -5.19 21.07 4.77
N ILE A 113 -4.93 21.32 6.05
CA ILE A 113 -5.37 22.53 6.77
C ILE A 113 -4.84 23.78 6.06
N ARG A 114 -3.52 23.84 5.81
CA ARG A 114 -2.88 24.98 5.16
C ARG A 114 -3.35 25.17 3.72
N LYS A 115 -3.39 24.11 2.92
CA LYS A 115 -3.76 24.19 1.49
C LYS A 115 -5.21 24.65 1.30
N ASN A 116 -6.12 24.20 2.16
CA ASN A 116 -7.54 24.56 2.07
C ASN A 116 -7.91 25.80 2.89
N ARG A 117 -6.94 26.44 3.58
CA ARG A 117 -7.16 27.58 4.49
C ARG A 117 -8.32 27.29 5.46
N LEU A 118 -8.24 26.15 6.14
CA LEU A 118 -9.30 25.69 7.02
C LEU A 118 -9.33 26.54 8.30
N GLU A 119 -10.53 26.95 8.68
CA GLU A 119 -10.81 27.70 9.89
C GLU A 119 -11.64 26.82 10.84
N LEU A 120 -11.49 27.01 12.16
CA LEU A 120 -12.35 26.32 13.11
C LEU A 120 -13.79 26.80 12.93
N ILE A 121 -14.76 25.90 13.12
CA ILE A 121 -16.17 26.28 13.12
C ILE A 121 -16.41 27.15 14.37
N PRO A 122 -16.84 28.42 14.24
CA PRO A 122 -17.04 29.29 15.39
C PRO A 122 -18.44 29.14 16.01
N ASP A 123 -19.38 28.56 15.27
CA ASP A 123 -20.80 28.46 15.63
C ASP A 123 -21.03 27.28 16.58
N THR A 124 -21.39 27.58 17.83
CA THR A 124 -21.62 26.59 18.90
C THR A 124 -22.78 25.66 18.59
N ASP A 125 -23.84 26.17 17.96
CA ASP A 125 -25.03 25.37 17.65
C ASP A 125 -24.69 24.28 16.63
N VAL A 126 -23.85 24.62 15.65
CA VAL A 126 -23.34 23.66 14.67
C VAL A 126 -22.47 22.60 15.36
N ILE A 127 -21.62 23.00 16.31
CA ILE A 127 -20.77 22.07 17.06
C ILE A 127 -21.64 21.11 17.88
N GLU A 128 -22.67 21.60 18.57
CA GLU A 128 -23.59 20.77 19.35
C GLU A 128 -24.30 19.72 18.48
N ILE A 129 -24.76 20.10 17.29
CA ILE A 129 -25.36 19.17 16.31
C ILE A 129 -24.31 18.12 15.88
N LEU A 130 -23.08 18.53 15.58
CA LEU A 130 -22.01 17.60 15.20
C LEU A 130 -21.66 16.64 16.35
N ASP A 131 -21.65 17.11 17.59
CA ASP A 131 -21.41 16.29 18.77
C ASP A 131 -22.58 15.33 19.07
N MET A 132 -23.82 15.76 18.83
CA MET A 132 -24.99 14.89 18.88
C MET A 132 -24.86 13.74 17.86
N LEU A 133 -24.50 14.06 16.61
CA LEU A 133 -24.29 13.04 15.57
C LEU A 133 -23.10 12.13 15.89
N LYS A 134 -22.05 12.67 16.50
CA LYS A 134 -20.87 11.90 16.95
C LYS A 134 -21.27 10.89 18.03
N LYS A 135 -22.08 11.31 19.00
CA LYS A 135 -22.66 10.41 20.02
C LYS A 135 -23.54 9.34 19.37
N LYS A 136 -24.40 9.72 18.41
CA LYS A 136 -25.23 8.78 17.63
C LYS A 136 -24.40 7.73 16.89
N SER A 137 -23.22 8.11 16.36
CA SER A 137 -22.28 7.16 15.73
C SER A 137 -21.45 6.32 16.72
N GLY A 138 -21.65 6.51 18.03
CA GLY A 138 -20.89 5.80 19.08
C GLY A 138 -19.39 6.10 19.02
N LEU A 139 -19.01 7.32 18.67
CA LEU A 139 -17.62 7.78 18.64
C LEU A 139 -17.23 8.44 19.96
N THR A 140 -16.08 8.02 20.51
CA THR A 140 -15.51 8.57 21.75
C THR A 140 -14.31 9.48 21.51
N LEU A 141 -13.72 9.44 20.32
CA LEU A 141 -12.52 10.21 19.97
C LEU A 141 -12.81 11.71 19.91
N ASN A 142 -11.83 12.53 20.28
CA ASN A 142 -11.94 13.98 20.07
C ASN A 142 -11.76 14.31 18.57
N ILE A 143 -12.64 15.16 18.03
CA ILE A 143 -12.66 15.56 16.62
C ILE A 143 -12.60 17.08 16.58
N ASN A 144 -11.62 17.62 15.86
CA ASN A 144 -11.57 19.06 15.62
C ASN A 144 -12.39 19.40 14.37
N TYR A 145 -13.34 20.32 14.51
CA TYR A 145 -14.26 20.72 13.44
C TYR A 145 -13.75 21.94 12.70
N TYR A 146 -13.59 21.80 11.39
CA TYR A 146 -13.11 22.84 10.49
C TYR A 146 -14.12 23.12 9.38
N VAL A 147 -14.14 24.36 8.91
CA VAL A 147 -14.89 24.79 7.73
C VAL A 147 -13.94 25.35 6.67
N ASN A 148 -14.27 25.16 5.39
CA ASN A 148 -13.57 25.86 4.31
C ASN A 148 -14.28 27.17 3.94
N GLY A 149 -13.59 28.09 3.27
CA GLY A 149 -14.21 29.36 2.86
C GLY A 149 -15.26 29.25 1.74
N ASN A 150 -15.36 28.11 1.05
CA ASN A 150 -16.12 27.98 -0.20
C ASN A 150 -17.60 27.65 0.05
N ILE A 151 -18.49 28.60 -0.24
CA ILE A 151 -19.96 28.43 -0.10
C ILE A 151 -20.57 27.41 -1.06
N ARG A 152 -19.88 27.09 -2.17
CA ARG A 152 -20.34 26.09 -3.14
C ARG A 152 -19.94 24.66 -2.76
N ASP A 153 -19.17 24.49 -1.69
CA ASP A 153 -18.79 23.18 -1.20
C ASP A 153 -19.86 22.64 -0.25
N PHE A 154 -20.51 21.55 -0.67
CA PHE A 154 -21.51 20.81 0.09
C PHE A 154 -20.99 19.46 0.60
N SER A 155 -19.68 19.23 0.49
CA SER A 155 -19.05 18.00 0.97
C SER A 155 -18.57 18.12 2.42
N ALA A 156 -18.38 16.97 3.05
CA ALA A 156 -17.56 16.84 4.24
C ALA A 156 -16.44 15.85 3.97
N GLN A 157 -15.38 15.92 4.78
CA GLN A 157 -14.26 15.00 4.71
C GLN A 157 -13.63 14.86 6.09
N VAL A 158 -13.49 13.63 6.57
CA VAL A 158 -12.64 13.33 7.72
C VAL A 158 -11.20 13.02 7.32
N PHE A 159 -10.25 13.56 8.07
CA PHE A 159 -8.83 13.35 7.86
C PHE A 159 -8.05 13.35 9.16
N GLY A 160 -6.82 12.82 9.13
CA GLY A 160 -6.04 12.72 10.36
C GLY A 160 -4.83 11.80 10.26
N ALA A 161 -4.03 11.82 11.33
CA ALA A 161 -2.86 10.95 11.49
C ALA A 161 -2.70 10.53 12.95
N GLY A 162 -2.57 9.23 13.19
CA GLY A 162 -2.61 8.65 14.54
C GLY A 162 -3.93 8.98 15.24
N ASN A 163 -3.85 9.50 16.47
CA ASN A 163 -5.03 9.82 17.30
C ASN A 163 -5.61 11.23 17.04
N LYS A 164 -5.03 12.01 16.12
CA LYS A 164 -5.51 13.35 15.80
C LYS A 164 -6.45 13.28 14.60
N ILE A 165 -7.75 13.48 14.83
CA ILE A 165 -8.81 13.43 13.82
C ILE A 165 -9.41 14.82 13.62
N TYR A 166 -9.71 15.12 12.36
CA TYR A 166 -10.22 16.39 11.89
C TYR A 166 -11.42 16.11 10.98
N LEU A 167 -12.47 16.93 11.09
CA LEU A 167 -13.57 16.96 10.14
C LEU A 167 -13.52 18.31 9.42
N LYS A 168 -13.38 18.29 8.10
CA LYS A 168 -13.60 19.45 7.25
C LYS A 168 -15.02 19.40 6.71
N ALA A 169 -15.79 20.45 6.92
CA ALA A 169 -17.09 20.65 6.28
C ALA A 169 -17.02 21.81 5.28
N GLY A 170 -17.71 21.67 4.15
CA GLY A 170 -17.90 22.76 3.21
C GLY A 170 -18.79 23.85 3.81
N ARG A 171 -18.55 25.13 3.51
CA ARG A 171 -19.40 26.23 4.02
C ARG A 171 -20.86 26.11 3.53
N GLY A 172 -21.07 25.57 2.34
CA GLY A 172 -22.40 25.29 1.80
C GLY A 172 -23.11 24.17 2.57
N LEU A 173 -22.39 23.14 3.01
CA LEU A 173 -22.91 22.08 3.87
C LEU A 173 -23.44 22.67 5.19
N ILE A 174 -22.63 23.49 5.86
CA ILE A 174 -23.01 24.10 7.16
C ILE A 174 -24.11 25.16 7.00
N LYS A 175 -23.96 26.11 6.08
CA LYS A 175 -24.89 27.26 6.02
C LYS A 175 -26.20 26.97 5.31
N ILE A 176 -26.21 26.03 4.37
CA ILE A 176 -27.36 25.79 3.48
C ILE A 176 -27.98 24.42 3.74
N MET A 177 -27.21 23.32 3.64
CA MET A 177 -27.80 21.98 3.78
C MET A 177 -28.35 21.75 5.18
N LEU A 178 -27.61 22.15 6.22
CA LEU A 178 -28.05 21.99 7.61
C LEU A 178 -29.49 22.52 7.84
N LYS A 179 -29.81 23.68 7.24
CA LYS A 179 -31.12 24.33 7.39
C LYS A 179 -32.17 23.83 6.41
N LYS A 180 -31.79 23.62 5.14
CA LYS A 180 -32.76 23.31 4.05
C LYS A 180 -33.03 21.82 3.87
N ASN A 181 -32.09 20.98 4.25
CA ASN A 181 -32.17 19.54 4.07
C ASN A 181 -31.30 18.87 5.14
N PHE A 182 -31.75 18.97 6.39
CA PHE A 182 -31.09 18.38 7.55
C PHE A 182 -30.87 16.88 7.35
N ASP A 183 -31.80 16.20 6.69
CA ASP A 183 -31.69 14.77 6.46
C ASP A 183 -30.46 14.37 5.65
N MET A 184 -30.15 15.14 4.60
CA MET A 184 -28.97 14.93 3.79
C MET A 184 -27.70 15.39 4.51
N PHE A 185 -27.77 16.50 5.26
CA PHE A 185 -26.66 16.95 6.11
C PHE A 185 -26.25 15.84 7.08
N GLU A 186 -27.21 15.30 7.83
CA GLU A 186 -27.00 14.22 8.78
C GLU A 186 -26.37 12.99 8.10
N ASN A 187 -26.88 12.58 6.94
CA ASN A 187 -26.34 11.43 6.20
C ASN A 187 -24.87 11.62 5.81
N ILE A 188 -24.50 12.81 5.31
CA ILE A 188 -23.11 13.13 4.96
C ILE A 188 -22.22 13.03 6.20
N ILE A 189 -22.64 13.61 7.32
CA ILE A 189 -21.84 13.57 8.55
C ILE A 189 -21.73 12.15 9.12
N LEU A 190 -22.82 11.37 9.12
CA LEU A 190 -22.80 9.98 9.58
C LEU A 190 -21.93 9.08 8.68
N HIS A 191 -21.87 9.34 7.37
CA HIS A 191 -20.93 8.68 6.45
C HIS A 191 -19.47 8.97 6.84
N GLU A 192 -19.14 10.24 7.05
CA GLU A 192 -17.79 10.63 7.46
C GLU A 192 -17.42 10.07 8.84
N PHE A 193 -18.34 10.07 9.79
CA PHE A 193 -18.14 9.44 11.12
C PHE A 193 -18.01 7.91 11.04
N SER A 194 -18.65 7.28 10.05
CA SER A 194 -18.48 5.86 9.80
C SER A 194 -17.05 5.51 9.40
N HIS A 195 -16.34 6.38 8.65
CA HIS A 195 -14.90 6.22 8.41
C HIS A 195 -14.06 6.35 9.71
N ILE A 196 -14.44 7.20 10.65
CA ILE A 196 -13.74 7.26 11.95
C ILE A 196 -13.94 5.94 12.69
N LYS A 197 -15.19 5.47 12.79
CA LYS A 197 -15.53 4.23 13.51
C LYS A 197 -14.89 2.99 12.85
N ASN A 198 -14.77 2.97 11.52
CA ASN A 198 -14.08 1.92 10.77
C ASN A 198 -12.54 1.95 10.89
N LYS A 199 -11.96 2.93 11.60
CA LYS A 199 -10.50 3.15 11.68
C LYS A 199 -9.85 3.30 10.30
N ASP A 200 -10.60 3.94 9.41
CA ASP A 200 -10.35 3.96 7.98
C ASP A 200 -9.37 5.08 7.61
N ILE A 201 -9.46 6.21 8.31
CA ILE A 201 -8.66 7.42 8.09
C ILE A 201 -7.16 7.10 8.05
N GLY A 202 -6.63 6.50 9.12
CA GLY A 202 -5.21 6.19 9.21
C GLY A 202 -4.73 5.30 8.05
N LYS A 203 -5.52 4.28 7.70
CA LYS A 203 -5.22 3.35 6.61
C LYS A 203 -5.19 4.05 5.26
N THR A 204 -6.14 4.97 4.95
CA THR A 204 -6.12 5.68 3.64
C THR A 204 -4.89 6.54 3.52
N TYR A 205 -4.66 7.37 4.54
CA TYR A 205 -3.64 8.39 4.44
C TYR A 205 -2.26 7.75 4.47
N PHE A 206 -2.08 6.68 5.24
CA PHE A 206 -0.85 5.90 5.20
C PHE A 206 -0.70 5.22 3.83
N ALA A 207 -1.70 4.50 3.33
CA ALA A 207 -1.62 3.84 2.02
C ALA A 207 -1.35 4.85 0.88
N GLY A 208 -2.00 6.01 0.92
CA GLY A 208 -1.81 7.08 -0.05
C GLY A 208 -0.41 7.68 0.01
N SER A 209 0.18 7.86 1.20
CA SER A 209 1.58 8.25 1.35
C SER A 209 2.53 7.15 0.87
N PHE A 210 2.18 5.88 1.13
CA PHE A 210 2.99 4.73 0.74
C PHE A 210 2.95 4.47 -0.76
N LEU A 211 1.92 4.91 -1.47
CA LEU A 211 1.87 4.91 -2.93
C LEU A 211 2.76 6.02 -3.53
N LYS A 212 2.73 7.22 -2.94
CA LYS A 212 3.48 8.39 -3.43
C LYS A 212 4.99 8.24 -3.23
N THR A 213 5.40 7.57 -2.16
CA THR A 213 6.81 7.53 -1.75
C THR A 213 7.69 6.71 -2.71
N PRO A 214 7.37 5.46 -3.06
CA PRO A 214 8.09 4.71 -4.08
C PRO A 214 8.04 5.40 -5.43
N PHE A 215 6.89 6.00 -5.82
CA PHE A 215 6.79 6.77 -7.05
C PHE A 215 7.82 7.91 -7.08
N LEU A 216 7.89 8.72 -6.02
CA LEU A 216 8.79 9.87 -5.93
C LEU A 216 10.26 9.44 -5.90
N ILE A 217 10.60 8.44 -5.08
CA ILE A 217 11.97 7.95 -4.99
C ILE A 217 12.39 7.35 -6.33
N THR A 218 11.55 6.53 -6.95
CA THR A 218 11.89 5.90 -8.23
C THR A 218 12.06 6.91 -9.34
N LEU A 219 11.20 7.94 -9.37
CA LEU A 219 11.35 9.04 -10.31
C LEU A 219 12.68 9.76 -10.09
N ILE A 220 13.01 10.12 -8.84
CA ILE A 220 14.27 10.79 -8.52
C ILE A 220 15.48 9.93 -8.88
N THR A 221 15.48 8.66 -8.49
CA THR A 221 16.59 7.74 -8.75
C THR A 221 16.74 7.46 -10.24
N ALA A 222 15.65 7.20 -10.97
CA ALA A 222 15.70 7.01 -12.41
C ALA A 222 16.20 8.27 -13.13
N SER A 223 15.71 9.45 -12.76
CA SER A 223 16.19 10.72 -13.32
C SER A 223 17.68 10.94 -13.03
N ALA A 224 18.14 10.67 -11.81
CA ALA A 224 19.54 10.80 -11.42
C ALA A 224 20.44 9.82 -12.20
N VAL A 225 20.01 8.56 -12.35
CA VAL A 225 20.72 7.53 -13.12
C VAL A 225 20.79 7.90 -14.60
N MET A 226 19.67 8.31 -15.21
CA MET A 226 19.67 8.74 -16.61
C MET A 226 20.58 9.96 -16.81
N PHE A 227 20.55 10.92 -15.89
CA PHE A 227 21.40 12.10 -15.94
C PHE A 227 22.88 11.72 -15.81
N TYR A 228 23.24 10.88 -14.83
CA TYR A 228 24.60 10.38 -14.67
C TYR A 228 25.08 9.62 -15.92
N ALA A 229 24.27 8.71 -16.44
CA ALA A 229 24.57 7.95 -17.64
C ALA A 229 24.75 8.87 -18.86
N LEU A 230 23.93 9.91 -18.99
CA LEU A 230 24.06 10.91 -20.06
C LEU A 230 25.39 11.65 -19.95
N ILE A 231 25.71 12.21 -18.77
CA ILE A 231 26.97 12.93 -18.54
C ILE A 231 28.16 12.00 -18.80
N LYS A 232 28.19 10.81 -18.20
CA LYS A 232 29.30 9.86 -18.35
C LYS A 232 29.50 9.44 -19.81
N ASN A 233 28.42 9.13 -20.54
CA ASN A 233 28.55 8.76 -21.95
C ASN A 233 29.04 9.95 -22.80
N ILE A 234 28.60 11.18 -22.52
CA ILE A 234 29.09 12.37 -23.22
C ILE A 234 30.58 12.58 -22.90
N THR A 235 30.96 12.61 -21.63
CA THR A 235 32.35 12.88 -21.20
C THR A 235 33.32 11.77 -21.63
N GLY A 236 32.97 10.51 -21.39
CA GLY A 236 33.81 9.37 -21.74
C GLY A 236 34.03 9.21 -23.25
N LYS A 237 33.01 9.52 -24.06
CA LYS A 237 33.10 9.37 -25.52
C LYS A 237 33.68 10.59 -26.24
N ILE A 238 33.60 11.79 -25.66
CA ILE A 238 34.42 12.95 -26.12
C ILE A 238 35.91 12.61 -25.96
N ILE A 239 36.27 11.94 -24.86
CA ILE A 239 37.65 11.55 -24.58
C ILE A 239 38.11 10.38 -25.46
N SER A 240 37.24 9.40 -25.74
CA SER A 240 37.63 8.18 -26.49
C SER A 240 37.45 8.25 -28.01
N GLY A 241 36.76 9.26 -28.56
CA GLY A 241 36.57 9.44 -30.02
C GLY A 241 35.66 8.42 -30.71
N ASP A 242 35.10 7.46 -29.96
CA ASP A 242 34.45 6.27 -30.51
C ASP A 242 32.90 6.37 -30.44
N TYR A 243 32.31 7.02 -31.45
CA TYR A 243 30.87 7.28 -31.51
C TYR A 243 30.14 6.24 -32.37
N THR A 244 29.56 5.23 -31.72
CA THR A 244 28.52 4.40 -32.36
C THR A 244 27.14 4.72 -31.75
N VAL A 245 26.23 5.26 -32.58
CA VAL A 245 24.83 5.55 -32.22
C VAL A 245 24.13 4.29 -31.66
N LEU A 246 24.52 3.12 -32.15
CA LEU A 246 23.97 1.82 -31.75
C LEU A 246 24.18 1.50 -30.26
N SER A 247 25.35 1.83 -29.68
CA SER A 247 25.62 1.58 -28.26
C SER A 247 24.79 2.46 -27.32
N LEU A 248 24.46 3.68 -27.75
CA LEU A 248 23.58 4.59 -27.00
C LEU A 248 22.13 4.08 -27.03
N LEU A 249 21.64 3.68 -28.20
CA LEU A 249 20.30 3.11 -28.36
C LEU A 249 20.11 1.82 -27.55
N GLY A 250 21.12 0.96 -27.47
CA GLY A 250 21.09 -0.25 -26.64
C GLY A 250 20.97 0.05 -25.13
N LYS A 251 21.65 1.09 -24.63
CA LYS A 251 21.49 1.50 -23.22
C LYS A 251 20.10 2.11 -22.98
N ILE A 252 19.62 2.96 -23.90
CA ILE A 252 18.29 3.59 -23.80
C ILE A 252 17.20 2.52 -23.74
N SER A 253 17.28 1.45 -24.54
CA SER A 253 16.26 0.39 -24.54
C SER A 253 16.19 -0.35 -23.20
N ILE A 254 17.33 -0.60 -22.54
CA ILE A 254 17.38 -1.21 -21.20
C ILE A 254 16.70 -0.29 -20.18
N TYR A 255 17.04 1.00 -20.17
CA TYR A 255 16.42 1.97 -19.25
C TYR A 255 14.92 2.11 -19.50
N LEU A 256 14.50 2.13 -20.76
CA LEU A 256 13.09 2.22 -21.13
C LEU A 256 12.32 0.99 -20.67
N ASN A 257 12.85 -0.22 -20.87
CA ASN A 257 12.22 -1.46 -20.40
C ASN A 257 12.04 -1.44 -18.87
N LEU A 258 13.07 -1.04 -18.14
CA LEU A 258 13.04 -0.95 -16.68
C LEU A 258 12.04 0.09 -16.18
N PHE A 259 11.99 1.26 -16.84
CA PHE A 259 10.98 2.28 -16.58
C PHE A 259 9.56 1.75 -16.81
N LEU A 260 9.32 1.02 -17.90
CA LEU A 260 8.02 0.41 -18.20
C LEU A 260 7.61 -0.64 -17.16
N GLN A 261 8.53 -1.48 -16.70
CA GLN A 261 8.28 -2.47 -15.64
C GLN A 261 7.87 -1.79 -14.33
N ILE A 262 8.63 -0.77 -13.92
CA ILE A 262 8.33 0.03 -12.73
C ILE A 262 6.97 0.74 -12.87
N ALA A 263 6.70 1.34 -14.02
CA ALA A 263 5.43 2.02 -14.29
C ALA A 263 4.24 1.03 -14.21
N ALA A 264 4.40 -0.18 -14.74
CA ALA A 264 3.39 -1.25 -14.64
C ALA A 264 3.14 -1.66 -13.18
N LEU A 265 4.20 -1.80 -12.38
CA LEU A 265 4.08 -2.10 -10.94
C LEU A 265 3.38 -0.97 -10.17
N LEU A 266 3.73 0.29 -10.42
CA LEU A 266 3.09 1.44 -9.81
C LEU A 266 1.62 1.57 -10.22
N LEU A 267 1.29 1.26 -11.46
CA LEU A 267 -0.10 1.19 -11.94
C LEU A 267 -0.89 0.11 -11.20
N LEU A 268 -0.30 -1.08 -11.00
CA LEU A 268 -0.94 -2.14 -10.23
C LEU A 268 -1.20 -1.70 -8.78
N LEU A 269 -0.22 -1.08 -8.12
CA LEU A 269 -0.37 -0.52 -6.77
C LEU A 269 -1.48 0.52 -6.71
N PHE A 270 -1.57 1.38 -7.73
CA PHE A 270 -2.64 2.36 -7.85
C PHE A 270 -4.01 1.69 -7.96
N VAL A 271 -4.15 0.63 -8.77
CA VAL A 271 -5.40 -0.14 -8.89
C VAL A 271 -5.82 -0.73 -7.54
N VAL A 272 -4.89 -1.38 -6.83
CA VAL A 272 -5.16 -1.95 -5.48
C VAL A 272 -5.56 -0.85 -4.49
N PHE A 273 -4.88 0.30 -4.53
CA PHE A 273 -5.23 1.47 -3.70
C PHE A 273 -6.64 1.99 -3.99
N ARG A 274 -7.03 2.07 -5.27
CA ARG A 274 -8.40 2.46 -5.67
C ARG A 274 -9.44 1.45 -5.20
N MET A 275 -9.13 0.16 -5.24
CA MET A 275 -9.99 -0.88 -4.66
C MET A 275 -10.15 -0.72 -3.15
N LEU A 276 -9.07 -0.42 -2.42
CA LEU A 276 -9.10 -0.14 -0.99
C LEU A 276 -10.02 1.03 -0.66
N ILE A 277 -9.85 2.17 -1.35
CA ILE A 277 -10.71 3.35 -1.14
C ILE A 277 -12.17 2.97 -1.40
N ARG A 278 -12.44 2.33 -2.54
CA ARG A 278 -13.80 2.02 -2.96
C ARG A 278 -14.51 1.07 -1.98
N SER A 279 -13.85 0.01 -1.54
CA SER A 279 -14.42 -0.92 -0.55
C SER A 279 -14.84 -0.18 0.72
N ARG A 280 -14.01 0.76 1.17
CA ARG A 280 -14.27 1.54 2.38
C ARG A 280 -15.43 2.50 2.28
N GLU A 281 -15.63 3.12 1.12
CA GLU A 281 -16.84 3.93 0.88
C GLU A 281 -18.11 3.09 1.07
N TYR A 282 -18.13 1.83 0.62
CA TYR A 282 -19.28 0.94 0.81
C TYR A 282 -19.55 0.61 2.27
N TYR A 283 -18.50 0.33 3.04
CA TYR A 283 -18.64 0.08 4.47
C TYR A 283 -19.05 1.32 5.26
N ALA A 284 -18.64 2.51 4.81
CA ALA A 284 -19.09 3.77 5.40
C ALA A 284 -20.56 4.06 5.06
N ASP A 285 -20.96 3.84 3.80
CA ASP A 285 -22.35 3.96 3.34
C ASP A 285 -23.30 3.06 4.14
N LEU A 286 -22.94 1.77 4.26
CA LEU A 286 -23.75 0.78 4.97
C LEU A 286 -23.87 1.09 6.45
N ARG A 287 -22.79 1.56 7.09
CA ARG A 287 -22.85 1.95 8.49
C ARG A 287 -23.68 3.21 8.69
N ALA A 288 -23.55 4.21 7.82
CA ALA A 288 -24.41 5.40 7.86
C ALA A 288 -25.89 4.99 7.70
N ALA A 289 -26.18 4.09 6.76
CA ALA A 289 -27.49 3.51 6.53
C ALA A 289 -27.97 2.55 7.65
N SER A 290 -27.10 2.13 8.56
CA SER A 290 -27.52 1.39 9.77
C SER A 290 -27.99 2.33 10.88
N LEU A 291 -27.52 3.59 10.86
CA LEU A 291 -27.84 4.63 11.84
C LEU A 291 -29.05 5.49 11.41
N LYS A 292 -29.52 5.33 10.17
CA LYS A 292 -30.65 6.05 9.57
C LYS A 292 -31.33 5.19 8.50
N SER A 293 -32.56 5.52 8.09
CA SER A 293 -33.22 4.82 6.98
C SER A 293 -32.42 4.94 5.66
N PRO A 294 -32.11 3.81 4.98
CA PRO A 294 -31.33 3.80 3.73
C PRO A 294 -32.02 4.50 2.56
N GLY A 295 -33.36 4.66 2.59
CA GLY A 295 -34.14 5.15 1.45
C GLY A 295 -33.73 6.54 0.95
N THR A 296 -33.40 7.46 1.86
CA THR A 296 -32.98 8.82 1.50
C THR A 296 -31.66 8.81 0.73
N ILE A 297 -30.67 8.03 1.18
CA ILE A 297 -29.36 7.93 0.54
C ILE A 297 -29.46 7.22 -0.81
N ILE A 298 -30.22 6.12 -0.88
CA ILE A 298 -30.45 5.38 -2.13
C ILE A 298 -31.07 6.30 -3.19
N SER A 299 -32.11 7.04 -2.83
CA SER A 299 -32.79 7.96 -3.75
C SER A 299 -31.86 9.08 -4.23
N TYR A 300 -30.99 9.59 -3.34
CA TYR A 300 -30.00 10.61 -3.67
C TYR A 300 -28.96 10.07 -4.67
N PHE A 301 -28.34 8.92 -4.38
CA PHE A 301 -27.33 8.34 -5.26
C PHE A 301 -27.92 7.91 -6.61
N LYS A 302 -29.14 7.39 -6.64
CA LYS A 302 -29.85 7.08 -7.88
C LYS A 302 -29.98 8.33 -8.75
N LYS A 303 -30.59 9.40 -8.22
CA LYS A 303 -30.75 10.69 -8.92
C LYS A 303 -29.41 11.29 -9.36
N ALA A 304 -28.38 11.22 -8.51
CA ALA A 304 -27.05 11.72 -8.84
C ALA A 304 -26.40 10.91 -9.98
N SER A 305 -26.54 9.59 -9.97
CA SER A 305 -26.00 8.70 -11.01
C SER A 305 -26.67 8.86 -12.38
N GLU A 306 -27.93 9.31 -12.41
CA GLU A 306 -28.68 9.60 -13.63
C GLU A 306 -28.26 10.93 -14.26
N ARG A 307 -27.86 11.91 -13.45
CA ARG A 307 -27.50 13.27 -13.90
C ARG A 307 -26.09 13.39 -14.50
N ILE A 308 -25.20 12.43 -14.25
CA ILE A 308 -23.81 12.49 -14.73
C ILE A 308 -23.74 11.76 -16.09
N PRO A 309 -23.62 12.47 -17.22
CA PRO A 309 -23.38 11.82 -18.51
C PRO A 309 -21.98 11.19 -18.51
N ALA A 310 -21.85 9.95 -18.98
CA ALA A 310 -20.54 9.33 -19.18
C ALA A 310 -19.94 9.91 -20.47
N LYS A 311 -18.93 10.78 -20.38
CA LYS A 311 -18.39 11.45 -21.56
C LYS A 311 -17.32 10.61 -22.26
N ASN A 312 -16.46 9.91 -21.50
CA ASN A 312 -15.31 9.18 -22.07
C ASN A 312 -15.14 7.73 -21.57
N PHE A 313 -14.33 6.92 -22.28
CA PHE A 313 -14.02 5.52 -21.94
C PHE A 313 -13.45 5.32 -20.52
N PHE A 314 -12.56 6.21 -20.09
CA PHE A 314 -12.01 6.20 -18.73
C PHE A 314 -13.07 6.51 -17.66
N GLU A 315 -14.01 7.43 -17.93
CA GLU A 315 -15.15 7.68 -17.03
C GLU A 315 -16.15 6.50 -17.03
N LYS A 316 -16.29 5.79 -18.15
CA LYS A 316 -17.09 4.57 -18.25
C LYS A 316 -16.50 3.43 -17.42
N LEU A 317 -15.17 3.36 -17.31
CA LEU A 317 -14.47 2.34 -16.52
C LEU A 317 -14.35 2.71 -15.03
N TYR A 318 -14.02 3.96 -14.71
CA TYR A 318 -13.59 4.42 -13.37
C TYR A 318 -14.29 5.69 -12.87
N GLY A 319 -15.22 6.27 -13.62
CA GLY A 319 -15.85 7.55 -13.30
C GLY A 319 -16.85 7.50 -12.15
N ASP A 320 -17.12 8.69 -11.59
CA ASP A 320 -17.99 8.90 -10.42
C ASP A 320 -19.39 8.29 -10.59
N ARG A 321 -19.92 8.27 -11.82
CA ARG A 321 -21.21 7.64 -12.12
C ARG A 321 -21.25 6.16 -11.75
N LYS A 322 -20.25 5.38 -12.15
CA LYS A 322 -20.21 3.93 -11.89
C LYS A 322 -20.00 3.66 -10.40
N THR A 323 -19.24 4.52 -9.74
CA THR A 323 -19.06 4.50 -8.28
C THR A 323 -20.39 4.75 -7.57
N LEU A 324 -21.11 5.81 -7.93
CA LEU A 324 -22.44 6.13 -7.37
C LEU A 324 -23.46 5.04 -7.65
N LYS A 325 -23.45 4.48 -8.87
CA LYS A 325 -24.32 3.36 -9.24
C LYS A 325 -24.12 2.18 -8.30
N LEU A 326 -22.86 1.81 -8.13
CA LEU A 326 -22.52 0.67 -7.30
C LEU A 326 -22.76 0.95 -5.81
N ARG A 327 -22.60 2.18 -5.33
CA ARG A 327 -22.95 2.57 -3.95
C ARG A 327 -24.44 2.34 -3.68
N TYR A 328 -25.35 2.79 -4.56
CA TYR A 328 -26.78 2.54 -4.34
C TYR A 328 -27.14 1.06 -4.52
N GLU A 329 -26.55 0.35 -5.49
CA GLU A 329 -26.80 -1.09 -5.67
C GLU A 329 -26.34 -1.89 -4.45
N THR A 330 -25.27 -1.44 -3.80
CA THR A 330 -24.73 -2.03 -2.58
C THR A 330 -25.59 -1.71 -1.36
N LEU A 331 -26.13 -0.49 -1.27
CA LEU A 331 -27.10 -0.15 -0.22
C LEU A 331 -28.42 -0.93 -0.38
N ALA A 332 -28.81 -1.23 -1.62
CA ALA A 332 -30.00 -2.05 -1.91
C ALA A 332 -29.77 -3.55 -1.67
N ASP A 333 -28.53 -4.03 -1.90
CA ASP A 333 -28.13 -5.42 -1.68
C ASP A 333 -26.72 -5.47 -1.06
N PRO A 334 -26.62 -5.38 0.29
CA PRO A 334 -25.33 -5.38 0.99
C PRO A 334 -24.51 -6.64 0.75
N VAL A 335 -25.14 -7.75 0.35
CA VAL A 335 -24.48 -9.04 0.13
C VAL A 335 -23.50 -8.97 -1.05
N LYS A 336 -23.72 -8.05 -2.00
CA LYS A 336 -22.84 -7.88 -3.17
C LYS A 336 -21.41 -7.51 -2.83
N ILE A 337 -21.14 -6.86 -1.69
CA ILE A 337 -19.76 -6.52 -1.30
C ILE A 337 -18.94 -7.78 -1.02
N PHE A 338 -19.56 -8.77 -0.38
CA PHE A 338 -18.89 -9.99 0.08
C PHE A 338 -18.61 -10.99 -1.03
N ARG A 339 -19.14 -10.76 -2.24
CA ARG A 339 -18.85 -11.59 -3.41
C ARG A 339 -17.61 -11.03 -4.10
N PRO A 340 -16.42 -11.65 -3.93
CA PRO A 340 -15.23 -11.16 -4.60
C PRO A 340 -15.45 -11.24 -6.11
N SER A 341 -15.44 -10.09 -6.78
CA SER A 341 -15.52 -10.10 -8.24
C SER A 341 -14.29 -10.83 -8.80
N GLU A 342 -14.43 -11.50 -9.94
CA GLU A 342 -13.33 -12.19 -10.65
C GLU A 342 -12.10 -11.30 -10.81
N LYS A 343 -12.32 -9.99 -11.02
CA LYS A 343 -11.25 -8.98 -11.13
C LYS A 343 -10.44 -8.82 -9.86
N ILE A 344 -11.09 -8.87 -8.69
CA ILE A 344 -10.43 -8.79 -7.39
C ILE A 344 -9.60 -10.05 -7.15
N LEU A 345 -10.14 -11.23 -7.48
CA LEU A 345 -9.40 -12.49 -7.39
C LEU A 345 -8.17 -12.47 -8.29
N PHE A 346 -8.33 -12.06 -9.55
CA PHE A 346 -7.21 -11.91 -10.50
C PHE A 346 -6.12 -10.96 -9.98
N ILE A 347 -6.51 -9.77 -9.49
CA ILE A 347 -5.56 -8.79 -8.95
C ILE A 347 -4.87 -9.35 -7.70
N ASN A 348 -5.60 -10.01 -6.81
CA ASN A 348 -5.02 -10.63 -5.61
C ASN A 348 -3.99 -11.70 -5.98
N THR A 349 -4.29 -12.55 -6.96
CA THR A 349 -3.36 -13.57 -7.47
C THR A 349 -2.13 -12.93 -8.09
N LEU A 350 -2.31 -11.90 -8.94
CA LEU A 350 -1.21 -11.19 -9.59
C LEU A 350 -0.29 -10.49 -8.58
N VAL A 351 -0.86 -9.79 -7.61
CA VAL A 351 -0.11 -9.13 -6.53
C VAL A 351 0.65 -10.16 -5.69
N SER A 352 0.00 -11.27 -5.35
CA SER A 352 0.64 -12.36 -4.61
C SER A 352 1.80 -12.93 -5.40
N TYR A 353 1.61 -13.19 -6.70
CA TYR A 353 2.67 -13.68 -7.59
C TYR A 353 3.85 -12.72 -7.66
N ILE A 354 3.62 -11.41 -7.86
CA ILE A 354 4.69 -10.41 -7.91
C ILE A 354 5.47 -10.36 -6.59
N PHE A 355 4.76 -10.40 -5.46
CA PHE A 355 5.40 -10.44 -4.16
C PHE A 355 6.20 -11.73 -3.97
N PHE A 356 5.63 -12.89 -4.28
CA PHE A 356 6.33 -14.17 -4.18
C PHE A 356 7.53 -14.24 -5.10
N ALA A 357 7.45 -13.73 -6.33
CA ALA A 357 8.58 -13.66 -7.24
C ALA A 357 9.70 -12.77 -6.66
N GLY A 358 9.37 -11.58 -6.15
CA GLY A 358 10.33 -10.68 -5.52
C GLY A 358 10.94 -11.24 -4.23
N ALA A 359 10.10 -11.82 -3.36
CA ALA A 359 10.51 -12.42 -2.09
C ALA A 359 11.27 -13.73 -2.29
N PHE A 360 10.95 -14.52 -3.32
CA PHE A 360 11.68 -15.74 -3.67
C PHE A 360 13.09 -15.42 -4.14
N ILE A 361 13.25 -14.42 -5.02
CA ILE A 361 14.58 -13.96 -5.44
C ILE A 361 15.38 -13.49 -4.23
N TYR A 362 14.78 -12.67 -3.36
CA TYR A 362 15.45 -12.17 -2.15
C TYR A 362 15.78 -13.28 -1.15
N GLY A 363 14.84 -14.19 -0.92
CA GLY A 363 14.98 -15.34 -0.02
C GLY A 363 16.03 -16.32 -0.50
N LEU A 364 16.09 -16.58 -1.81
CA LEU A 364 17.13 -17.40 -2.41
C LEU A 364 18.51 -16.74 -2.26
N SER A 365 18.63 -15.43 -2.55
CA SER A 365 19.88 -14.70 -2.36
C SER A 365 20.35 -14.70 -0.90
N LEU A 366 19.44 -14.55 0.06
CA LEU A 366 19.75 -14.59 1.48
C LEU A 366 20.15 -16.01 1.94
N LEU A 367 19.44 -17.03 1.48
CA LEU A 367 19.73 -18.43 1.77
C LEU A 367 21.12 -18.81 1.24
N LEU A 368 21.42 -18.43 -0.01
CA LEU A 368 22.74 -18.62 -0.60
C LEU A 368 23.82 -17.90 0.21
N MET A 369 23.58 -16.65 0.64
CA MET A 369 24.50 -15.93 1.51
C MET A 369 24.74 -16.66 2.84
N ILE A 370 23.68 -17.17 3.50
CA ILE A 370 23.80 -17.94 4.74
C ILE A 370 24.65 -19.20 4.49
N PHE A 371 24.34 -19.98 3.46
CA PHE A 371 25.09 -21.20 3.14
C PHE A 371 26.55 -20.92 2.85
N THR A 372 26.85 -19.89 2.04
CA THR A 372 28.22 -19.46 1.78
C THR A 372 28.88 -19.09 3.11
N VAL A 373 28.36 -18.11 3.83
CA VAL A 373 29.01 -17.60 5.03
C VAL A 373 29.16 -18.68 6.13
N THR A 374 28.16 -19.52 6.34
CA THR A 374 28.21 -20.63 7.32
C THR A 374 29.18 -21.72 6.89
N GLY A 375 29.17 -22.13 5.61
CA GLY A 375 30.12 -23.11 5.08
C GLY A 375 31.57 -22.66 5.24
N TYR A 376 31.86 -21.40 4.91
CA TYR A 376 33.19 -20.83 5.07
C TYR A 376 33.60 -20.64 6.53
N SER A 377 32.72 -20.15 7.40
CA SER A 377 33.04 -20.00 8.82
C SER A 377 33.32 -21.35 9.50
N MET A 378 32.65 -22.42 9.07
CA MET A 378 32.95 -23.78 9.53
C MET A 378 34.35 -24.25 9.08
N LEU A 379 34.74 -23.92 7.84
CA LEU A 379 36.08 -24.21 7.31
C LEU A 379 37.19 -23.41 8.01
N TYR A 380 36.92 -22.15 8.39
CA TYR A 380 37.85 -21.33 9.17
C TYR A 380 38.01 -21.82 10.61
N LEU A 381 36.92 -22.25 11.26
CA LEU A 381 36.97 -22.87 12.58
C LEU A 381 37.81 -24.16 12.57
N LEU A 382 37.77 -24.94 11.49
CA LEU A 382 38.65 -26.09 11.27
C LEU A 382 40.13 -25.70 11.08
N LYS A 383 40.44 -24.47 10.66
CA LYS A 383 41.82 -23.95 10.45
C LYS A 383 42.47 -23.28 11.68
N GLY A 384 41.73 -23.08 12.78
CA GLY A 384 42.31 -22.84 14.11
C GLY A 384 42.99 -21.50 14.38
N PHE A 385 42.33 -20.35 14.18
CA PHE A 385 42.82 -19.03 14.61
C PHE A 385 41.87 -18.30 15.59
N LEU A 386 42.41 -17.85 16.72
CA LEU A 386 41.69 -17.30 17.89
C LEU A 386 41.36 -15.79 17.80
N ASN A 387 41.96 -15.02 16.88
CA ASN A 387 41.73 -13.56 16.79
C ASN A 387 40.60 -13.15 15.81
N GLU A 388 40.10 -14.06 14.98
CA GLU A 388 39.03 -13.80 14.00
C GLU A 388 37.61 -13.96 14.59
N TYR A 389 37.49 -14.33 15.86
CA TYR A 389 36.22 -14.61 16.54
C TYR A 389 35.26 -13.42 16.58
N VAL A 390 35.75 -12.18 16.65
CA VAL A 390 34.90 -10.97 16.70
C VAL A 390 34.21 -10.71 15.36
N HIS A 391 34.93 -10.87 14.24
CA HIS A 391 34.35 -10.72 12.91
C HIS A 391 33.40 -11.87 12.58
N LEU A 392 33.75 -13.10 12.99
CA LEU A 392 32.87 -14.26 12.90
C LEU A 392 31.57 -14.02 13.68
N MET A 393 31.67 -13.55 14.92
CA MET A 393 30.52 -13.18 15.75
C MET A 393 29.65 -12.10 15.09
N LEU A 394 30.24 -11.04 14.54
CA LEU A 394 29.48 -9.97 13.87
C LEU A 394 28.71 -10.50 12.65
N VAL A 395 29.33 -11.36 11.87
CA VAL A 395 28.73 -12.01 10.71
C VAL A 395 27.60 -12.96 11.14
N TYR A 396 27.82 -13.79 12.17
CA TYR A 396 26.77 -14.63 12.75
C TYR A 396 25.61 -13.82 13.31
N VAL A 397 25.88 -12.68 13.95
CA VAL A 397 24.83 -11.76 14.43
C VAL A 397 24.01 -11.23 13.26
N VAL A 398 24.65 -10.74 12.18
CA VAL A 398 23.94 -10.27 10.98
C VAL A 398 23.11 -11.40 10.34
N LEU A 399 23.66 -12.62 10.26
CA LEU A 399 22.94 -13.78 9.73
C LEU A 399 21.76 -14.18 10.61
N ILE A 400 21.95 -14.27 11.92
CA ILE A 400 20.90 -14.64 12.88
C ILE A 400 19.80 -13.58 12.85
N PHE A 401 20.13 -12.28 12.90
CA PHE A 401 19.15 -11.21 12.80
C PHE A 401 18.44 -11.22 11.44
N GLY A 402 19.17 -11.42 10.34
CA GLY A 402 18.60 -11.52 8.99
C GLY A 402 17.64 -12.72 8.86
N THR A 403 18.01 -13.87 9.41
CA THR A 403 17.21 -15.10 9.39
C THR A 403 15.97 -14.98 10.27
N ILE A 404 16.12 -14.49 11.50
CA ILE A 404 14.99 -14.24 12.43
C ILE A 404 14.04 -13.22 11.81
N PHE A 405 14.56 -12.12 11.26
CA PHE A 405 13.73 -11.11 10.60
C PHE A 405 12.99 -11.70 9.40
N MET A 406 13.67 -12.46 8.55
CA MET A 406 13.05 -13.11 7.40
C MET A 406 11.99 -14.14 7.83
N ALA A 407 12.25 -14.93 8.87
CA ALA A 407 11.27 -15.86 9.44
C ALA A 407 10.05 -15.11 9.98
N LEU A 408 10.25 -14.05 10.77
CA LEU A 408 9.17 -13.19 11.27
C LEU A 408 8.40 -12.53 10.13
N PHE A 409 9.09 -12.10 9.08
CA PHE A 409 8.50 -11.49 7.90
C PHE A 409 7.68 -12.52 7.09
N LEU A 410 8.20 -13.72 6.88
CA LEU A 410 7.48 -14.82 6.22
C LEU A 410 6.28 -15.29 7.06
N LEU A 411 6.40 -15.37 8.39
CA LEU A 411 5.28 -15.65 9.28
C LEU A 411 4.23 -14.54 9.23
N PHE A 412 4.64 -13.28 9.17
CA PHE A 412 3.75 -12.14 8.99
C PHE A 412 3.02 -12.20 7.64
N CYS A 413 3.73 -12.46 6.55
CA CYS A 413 3.16 -12.65 5.22
C CYS A 413 2.23 -13.86 5.15
N GLY A 414 2.64 -15.01 5.70
CA GLY A 414 1.82 -16.22 5.78
C GLY A 414 0.55 -16.01 6.61
N SER A 415 0.65 -15.27 7.71
CA SER A 415 -0.50 -14.83 8.51
C SER A 415 -1.44 -13.91 7.71
N ILE A 416 -0.91 -12.98 6.92
CA ILE A 416 -1.71 -12.13 6.03
C ILE A 416 -2.43 -12.97 4.98
N ILE A 417 -1.72 -13.86 4.29
CA ILE A 417 -2.26 -14.70 3.21
C ILE A 417 -3.33 -15.63 3.78
N ARG A 418 -3.02 -16.35 4.88
CA ARG A 418 -3.97 -17.24 5.56
C ARG A 418 -5.23 -16.49 6.00
N LYS A 419 -5.08 -15.31 6.61
CA LYS A 419 -6.22 -14.46 7.01
C LYS A 419 -6.96 -13.83 5.82
N SER A 420 -6.34 -13.72 4.65
CA SER A 420 -7.00 -13.20 3.45
C SER A 420 -7.79 -14.29 2.73
N PHE A 421 -7.24 -15.51 2.68
CA PHE A 421 -7.83 -16.66 1.97
C PHE A 421 -8.92 -17.36 2.80
N PHE A 422 -8.62 -17.78 4.04
CA PHE A 422 -9.56 -18.56 4.86
C PHE A 422 -10.71 -17.72 5.42
N PHE A 423 -10.51 -16.40 5.56
CA PHE A 423 -11.57 -15.53 6.05
C PHE A 423 -12.71 -15.37 5.04
N GLN A 424 -12.43 -15.47 3.74
CA GLN A 424 -13.46 -15.44 2.71
C GLN A 424 -14.32 -16.71 2.77
N THR A 425 -13.73 -17.90 2.96
CA THR A 425 -14.49 -19.16 2.94
C THR A 425 -15.44 -19.32 4.14
N ASP A 426 -14.99 -18.98 5.34
CA ASP A 426 -15.79 -19.17 6.56
C ASP A 426 -17.00 -18.22 6.60
N LYS A 427 -16.81 -16.96 6.18
CA LYS A 427 -17.91 -16.01 6.12
C LYS A 427 -18.87 -16.25 4.97
N ILE A 428 -18.39 -16.70 3.80
CA ILE A 428 -19.29 -17.10 2.70
C ILE A 428 -20.20 -18.24 3.15
N HIS A 429 -19.70 -19.19 3.96
CA HIS A 429 -20.53 -20.26 4.51
C HIS A 429 -21.57 -19.77 5.52
N ILE A 430 -21.17 -18.86 6.42
CA ILE A 430 -22.10 -18.21 7.36
C ILE A 430 -23.14 -17.41 6.58
N PHE A 431 -22.74 -16.68 5.53
CA PHE A 431 -23.63 -15.83 4.75
C PHE A 431 -24.58 -16.58 3.83
N ASN A 432 -24.12 -17.61 3.10
CA ASN A 432 -25.01 -18.45 2.28
C ASN A 432 -26.09 -19.10 3.15
N LYS A 433 -25.74 -19.49 4.39
CA LYS A 433 -26.70 -20.00 5.37
C LYS A 433 -27.75 -18.96 5.79
N TYR A 434 -27.48 -17.66 5.66
CA TYR A 434 -28.41 -16.58 5.98
C TYR A 434 -29.07 -15.92 4.75
N SER A 435 -28.49 -15.99 3.55
CA SER A 435 -29.07 -15.37 2.34
C SER A 435 -30.24 -16.17 1.76
N ASP A 436 -30.32 -17.47 2.07
CA ASP A 436 -31.48 -18.30 1.71
C ASP A 436 -32.75 -17.89 2.48
N ASN A 437 -32.60 -17.14 3.57
CA ASN A 437 -33.70 -16.44 4.22
C ASN A 437 -33.79 -15.02 3.68
N LYS A 438 -34.79 -14.76 2.84
CA LYS A 438 -35.06 -13.43 2.28
C LYS A 438 -35.05 -12.37 3.38
N ILE A 439 -34.22 -11.35 3.19
CA ILE A 439 -34.23 -10.11 3.95
C ILE A 439 -35.58 -9.44 3.67
N SER A 440 -36.49 -9.47 4.65
CA SER A 440 -37.78 -8.77 4.61
C SER A 440 -37.66 -7.35 5.14
#